data_AF-A0A5C8M2V6-F1
#
_entry.id   AF-A0A5C8M2V6-F1
#
_cell.length_a   1.000
_cell.length_b   1.000
_cell.length_c   1.000
_cell.angle_alpha   90.00
_cell.angle_beta   90.00
_cell.angle_gamma   90.00
#
_symmetry.space_group_name_H-M   'P 1'
#
loop_
_entity.id
_entity.type
_entity.pdbx_description
1 polymer ?
#
loop_
_entity_poly.entity_id
_entity_poly.type
_entity_poly.pdbx_seq_one_letter_code
_entity_poly.pdbx_strand_id
1 'polypeptide(L)'
;MSLFNDIYNAVERQFFYSLTLKIVGNIGFLTLIFWLAMFAAYPDEGSAGQSWWWILVLGTGAFVFTIGYLMHLIVRPVKALVDALQHANQAGSDLKTRLPAFTFDEFRTLSEQYNLFVEQLSAMLRGIHQQASSNFAVNQQVAEAVHSTRHQLQGAEQNSQQIRQQSDQSLQRLAEIVQSNDQVIQVASSTVHNARTASTQLDQLTSQLHKIEQLLANFGGTVTGLQKNAENVRQILLMVENFSDQTNLLALNAAIEAARAGEAGRGFAVVADEVRTLAAKVNSATGQISGFLNEMDVLVRDTKNESEQLQQQAGAAQQQIQQTSGDFSQLEQQLKNAQQQLNHIQQHVQQLAHSSEQNHHHLTEIEQGTNLAYQQMAAIDQATEQLLSGTKRTQQQLQPFSAA
;
A
#
# COMPACT_ATOMS: atom_id res chain seq x y z
N MET A 1 -37.39 24.17 -83.06
CA MET A 1 -37.67 22.79 -82.60
C MET A 1 -38.06 22.72 -81.12
N SER A 2 -37.67 23.66 -80.23
CA SER A 2 -38.09 23.64 -78.81
C SER A 2 -39.60 23.81 -78.62
N LEU A 3 -40.21 24.83 -79.26
CA LEU A 3 -41.65 25.08 -79.18
C LEU A 3 -42.52 23.88 -79.58
N PHE A 4 -42.12 23.11 -80.60
CA PHE A 4 -42.85 21.91 -81.01
C PHE A 4 -42.70 20.78 -79.99
N ASN A 5 -41.49 20.56 -79.46
CA ASN A 5 -41.28 19.55 -78.42
C ASN A 5 -41.99 19.94 -77.12
N ASP A 6 -42.02 21.21 -76.75
CA ASP A 6 -42.68 21.67 -75.52
C ASP A 6 -44.20 21.56 -75.65
N ILE A 7 -44.77 21.89 -76.81
CA ILE A 7 -46.19 21.69 -77.11
C ILE A 7 -46.51 20.19 -77.18
N TYR A 8 -45.67 19.38 -77.85
CA TYR A 8 -45.83 17.93 -77.94
C TYR A 8 -45.78 17.29 -76.55
N ASN A 9 -44.82 17.68 -75.71
CA ASN A 9 -44.71 17.18 -74.34
C ASN A 9 -45.88 17.65 -73.45
N ALA A 10 -46.37 18.87 -73.63
CA ALA A 10 -47.55 19.37 -72.92
C ALA A 10 -48.82 18.61 -73.33
N VAL A 11 -48.99 18.34 -74.63
CA VAL A 11 -50.09 17.52 -75.16
C VAL A 11 -49.96 16.07 -74.72
N GLU A 12 -48.75 15.50 -74.75
CA GLU A 12 -48.49 14.13 -74.32
C GLU A 12 -48.80 13.99 -72.82
N ARG A 13 -48.37 14.94 -72.01
CA ARG A 13 -48.63 14.95 -70.57
C ARG A 13 -50.11 15.14 -70.22
N GLN A 14 -50.86 15.92 -71.01
CA GLN A 14 -52.26 16.24 -70.72
C GLN A 14 -53.25 15.22 -71.30
N PHE A 15 -52.97 14.67 -72.50
CA PHE A 15 -53.90 13.82 -73.24
C PHE A 15 -53.40 12.38 -73.47
N PHE A 16 -52.09 12.13 -73.41
CA PHE A 16 -51.47 10.84 -73.73
C PHE A 16 -50.50 10.37 -72.63
N TYR A 17 -50.91 10.52 -71.37
CA TYR A 17 -50.10 10.25 -70.17
C TYR A 17 -49.89 8.75 -69.87
N SER A 18 -50.48 7.86 -70.68
CA SER A 18 -50.25 6.42 -70.60
C SER A 18 -50.03 5.82 -71.98
N LEU A 19 -49.26 4.74 -72.02
CA LEU A 19 -49.05 3.91 -73.17
C LEU A 19 -50.37 3.40 -73.70
N THR A 20 -51.30 3.07 -72.80
CA THR A 20 -52.66 2.66 -73.15
C THR A 20 -53.40 3.77 -73.90
N LEU A 21 -53.36 5.02 -73.41
CA LEU A 21 -53.97 6.15 -74.12
C LEU A 21 -53.28 6.45 -75.45
N LYS A 22 -51.96 6.26 -75.56
CA LYS A 22 -51.21 6.39 -76.83
C LYS A 22 -51.62 5.33 -77.84
N ILE A 23 -51.76 4.08 -77.39
CA ILE A 23 -52.21 2.96 -78.23
C ILE A 23 -53.66 3.17 -78.65
N VAL A 24 -54.56 3.47 -77.69
CA VAL A 24 -55.99 3.73 -77.96
C VAL A 24 -56.14 4.96 -78.85
N GLY A 25 -55.36 6.01 -78.65
CA GLY A 25 -55.36 7.20 -79.50
C GLY A 25 -54.91 6.92 -80.93
N ASN A 26 -53.86 6.10 -81.11
CA ASN A 26 -53.39 5.69 -82.43
C ASN A 26 -54.38 4.75 -83.14
N ILE A 27 -54.93 3.75 -82.43
CA ILE A 27 -55.99 2.88 -82.94
C ILE A 27 -57.23 3.71 -83.27
N GLY A 28 -57.62 4.64 -82.40
CA GLY A 28 -58.72 5.58 -82.60
C GLY A 28 -58.53 6.43 -83.85
N PHE A 29 -57.33 6.99 -84.04
CA PHE A 29 -56.96 7.74 -85.24
C PHE A 29 -57.05 6.89 -86.51
N LEU A 30 -56.56 5.64 -86.47
CA LEU A 30 -56.69 4.68 -87.57
C LEU A 30 -58.17 4.40 -87.88
N THR A 31 -58.99 4.14 -86.85
CA THR A 31 -60.43 3.88 -87.03
C THR A 31 -61.16 5.11 -87.58
N LEU A 32 -60.77 6.32 -87.18
CA LEU A 32 -61.35 7.56 -87.67
C LEU A 32 -60.96 7.83 -89.13
N ILE A 33 -59.71 7.57 -89.53
CA ILE A 33 -59.29 7.61 -90.95
C ILE A 33 -60.09 6.59 -91.75
N PHE A 34 -60.25 5.38 -91.24
CA PHE A 34 -61.01 4.33 -91.92
C PHE A 34 -62.49 4.69 -92.07
N TRP A 35 -63.09 5.28 -91.03
CA TRP A 35 -64.48 5.74 -91.04
C TRP A 35 -64.68 6.93 -91.99
N LEU A 36 -63.78 7.91 -91.99
CA LEU A 36 -63.78 9.02 -92.95
C LEU A 36 -63.58 8.54 -94.39
N ALA A 37 -62.70 7.57 -94.61
CA ALA A 37 -62.48 6.98 -95.93
C ALA A 37 -63.72 6.21 -96.42
N MET A 38 -64.41 5.49 -95.53
CA MET A 38 -65.70 4.85 -95.82
C MET A 38 -66.80 5.87 -96.14
N PHE A 39 -66.93 6.93 -95.34
CA PHE A 39 -67.90 8.00 -95.57
C PHE A 39 -67.64 8.73 -96.91
N ALA A 40 -66.39 9.02 -97.23
CA ALA A 40 -66.01 9.67 -98.49
C ALA A 40 -66.27 8.78 -99.72
N ALA A 41 -66.36 7.46 -99.54
CA ALA A 41 -66.56 6.52 -100.63
C ALA A 41 -68.03 6.17 -100.94
N TYR A 42 -68.96 6.50 -100.04
CA TYR A 42 -70.40 6.32 -100.22
C TYR A 42 -71.15 7.68 -100.20
N PRO A 43 -71.01 8.53 -101.23
CA PRO A 43 -71.91 9.66 -101.42
C PRO A 43 -73.28 9.17 -101.92
N ASP A 44 -74.37 9.84 -101.51
CA ASP A 44 -75.81 9.47 -101.58
C ASP A 44 -76.39 8.99 -102.95
N GLU A 45 -75.60 8.89 -104.01
CA GLU A 45 -76.00 8.33 -105.31
C GLU A 45 -75.43 6.93 -105.55
N GLY A 46 -75.84 5.96 -104.72
CA GLY A 46 -76.12 4.56 -105.08
C GLY A 46 -75.20 3.75 -106.02
N SER A 47 -73.94 4.12 -106.27
CA SER A 47 -72.98 3.31 -107.02
C SER A 47 -71.57 3.44 -106.46
N ALA A 48 -71.03 2.32 -105.96
CA ALA A 48 -69.62 2.22 -105.58
C ALA A 48 -68.75 2.21 -106.85
N GLY A 49 -68.45 3.40 -107.37
CA GLY A 49 -67.51 3.60 -108.47
C GLY A 49 -66.05 3.33 -108.05
N GLN A 50 -65.10 3.68 -108.94
CA GLN A 50 -63.65 3.42 -108.86
C GLN A 50 -62.94 3.92 -107.55
N SER A 51 -63.68 4.55 -106.64
CA SER A 51 -63.26 5.09 -105.34
C SER A 51 -62.86 4.05 -104.28
N TRP A 52 -63.28 2.78 -104.39
CA TRP A 52 -62.87 1.73 -103.42
C TRP A 52 -61.35 1.54 -103.41
N TRP A 53 -60.67 1.67 -104.56
CA TRP A 53 -59.21 1.57 -104.62
C TRP A 53 -58.49 2.61 -103.75
N TRP A 54 -59.03 3.83 -103.64
CA TRP A 54 -58.45 4.88 -102.78
C TRP A 54 -58.61 4.58 -101.29
N ILE A 55 -59.74 3.99 -100.87
CA ILE A 55 -59.93 3.53 -99.48
C ILE A 55 -58.94 2.44 -99.13
N LEU A 56 -58.72 1.48 -100.05
CA LEU A 56 -57.85 0.34 -99.81
C LEU A 56 -56.39 0.81 -99.68
N VAL A 57 -55.96 1.75 -100.54
CA VAL A 57 -54.63 2.37 -100.47
C VAL A 57 -54.46 3.23 -99.21
N LEU A 58 -55.40 4.10 -98.89
CA LEU A 58 -55.34 4.95 -97.69
C LEU A 58 -55.42 4.12 -96.41
N GLY A 59 -56.28 3.11 -96.36
CA GLY A 59 -56.41 2.20 -95.22
C GLY A 59 -55.15 1.36 -95.02
N THR A 60 -54.57 0.82 -96.09
CA THR A 60 -53.29 0.07 -96.02
C THR A 60 -52.14 0.98 -95.61
N GLY A 61 -52.07 2.20 -96.17
CA GLY A 61 -51.07 3.20 -95.80
C GLY A 61 -51.15 3.63 -94.34
N ALA A 62 -52.37 3.92 -93.85
CA ALA A 62 -52.63 4.24 -92.46
C ALA A 62 -52.26 3.05 -91.54
N PHE A 63 -52.59 1.82 -91.93
CA PHE A 63 -52.26 0.62 -91.16
C PHE A 63 -50.76 0.39 -91.04
N VAL A 64 -50.01 0.50 -92.15
CA VAL A 64 -48.55 0.41 -92.15
C VAL A 64 -47.94 1.53 -91.31
N PHE A 65 -48.47 2.76 -91.41
CA PHE A 65 -48.03 3.88 -90.58
C PHE A 65 -48.28 3.62 -89.09
N THR A 66 -49.46 3.15 -88.70
CA THR A 66 -49.80 2.81 -87.31
C THR A 66 -48.90 1.69 -86.77
N ILE A 67 -48.60 0.65 -87.55
CA ILE A 67 -47.64 -0.39 -87.17
C ILE A 67 -46.25 0.20 -86.96
N GLY A 68 -45.75 1.00 -87.92
CA GLY A 68 -44.43 1.63 -87.82
C GLY A 68 -44.32 2.58 -86.63
N TYR A 69 -45.37 3.36 -86.37
CA TYR A 69 -45.46 4.26 -85.23
C TYR A 69 -45.52 3.49 -83.91
N LEU A 70 -46.32 2.42 -83.81
CA LEU A 70 -46.44 1.61 -82.59
C LEU A 70 -45.15 0.81 -82.33
N MET A 71 -44.47 0.34 -83.37
CA MET A 71 -43.11 -0.20 -83.27
C MET A 71 -42.13 0.85 -82.77
N HIS A 72 -42.18 2.08 -83.28
CA HIS A 72 -41.31 3.16 -82.79
C HIS A 72 -41.61 3.54 -81.33
N LEU A 73 -42.89 3.56 -80.95
CA LEU A 73 -43.36 3.99 -79.64
C LEU A 73 -43.09 2.95 -78.54
N ILE A 74 -43.11 1.65 -78.86
CA ILE A 74 -42.88 0.57 -77.89
C ILE A 74 -41.47 -0.02 -78.00
N VAL A 75 -41.02 -0.41 -79.19
CA VAL A 75 -39.79 -1.20 -79.37
C VAL A 75 -38.55 -0.35 -79.08
N ARG A 76 -38.56 0.94 -79.43
CA ARG A 76 -37.39 1.82 -79.21
C ARG A 76 -37.14 2.08 -77.71
N PRO A 77 -38.13 2.46 -76.88
CA PRO A 77 -37.92 2.56 -75.43
C PRO A 77 -37.51 1.22 -74.80
N VAL A 78 -38.14 0.10 -75.18
CA VAL A 78 -37.78 -1.22 -74.65
C VAL A 78 -36.33 -1.59 -74.97
N LYS A 79 -35.88 -1.41 -76.22
CA LYS A 79 -34.48 -1.65 -76.60
C LYS A 79 -33.53 -0.75 -75.81
N ALA A 80 -33.85 0.54 -75.67
CA ALA A 80 -33.00 1.45 -74.92
C ALA A 80 -32.89 1.08 -73.42
N LEU A 81 -33.96 0.57 -72.81
CA LEU A 81 -33.93 0.05 -71.44
C LEU A 81 -33.11 -1.24 -71.34
N VAL A 82 -33.30 -2.17 -72.28
CA VAL A 82 -32.52 -3.42 -72.33
C VAL A 82 -31.04 -3.13 -72.54
N ASP A 83 -30.69 -2.24 -73.47
CA ASP A 83 -29.30 -1.83 -73.72
C ASP A 83 -28.71 -1.18 -72.46
N ALA A 84 -29.45 -0.30 -71.78
CA ALA A 84 -28.99 0.32 -70.54
C ALA A 84 -28.77 -0.72 -69.42
N LEU A 85 -29.63 -1.73 -69.29
CA LEU A 85 -29.45 -2.84 -68.34
C LEU A 85 -28.29 -3.76 -68.72
N GLN A 86 -28.09 -4.04 -70.01
CA GLN A 86 -26.95 -4.82 -70.49
C GLN A 86 -25.64 -4.10 -70.20
N HIS A 87 -25.57 -2.79 -70.42
CA HIS A 87 -24.42 -1.98 -70.04
C HIS A 87 -24.20 -2.00 -68.52
N ALA A 88 -25.26 -1.87 -67.71
CA ALA A 88 -25.15 -1.96 -66.26
C ALA A 88 -24.61 -3.33 -65.79
N ASN A 89 -25.04 -4.43 -66.42
CA ASN A 89 -24.59 -5.78 -66.09
C ASN A 89 -23.16 -6.06 -66.56
N GLN A 90 -22.75 -5.53 -67.72
CA GLN A 90 -21.40 -5.69 -68.27
C GLN A 90 -20.36 -4.80 -67.57
N ALA A 91 -20.79 -3.63 -67.08
CA ALA A 91 -19.95 -2.72 -66.30
C ALA A 91 -19.57 -3.25 -64.92
N GLY A 92 -20.05 -4.45 -64.54
CA GLY A 92 -19.55 -5.22 -63.41
C GLY A 92 -19.55 -4.43 -62.11
N SER A 93 -20.70 -4.37 -61.44
CA SER A 93 -20.87 -3.72 -60.12
C SER A 93 -20.93 -2.19 -60.12
N ASP A 94 -20.96 -1.55 -61.28
CA ASP A 94 -21.17 -0.09 -61.37
C ASP A 94 -22.67 0.26 -61.26
N LEU A 95 -23.09 0.67 -60.05
CA LEU A 95 -24.45 1.15 -59.79
C LEU A 95 -24.68 2.60 -60.26
N LYS A 96 -23.78 3.21 -61.06
CA LYS A 96 -23.99 4.56 -61.63
C LYS A 96 -24.92 4.57 -62.83
N THR A 97 -25.10 3.45 -63.53
CA THR A 97 -25.97 3.42 -64.71
C THR A 97 -27.41 3.71 -64.31
N ARG A 98 -28.03 4.69 -64.96
CA ARG A 98 -29.44 5.07 -64.76
C ARG A 98 -30.24 4.75 -66.01
N LEU A 99 -31.47 4.26 -65.82
CA LEU A 99 -32.38 4.06 -66.94
C LEU A 99 -32.87 5.41 -67.46
N PRO A 100 -32.85 5.63 -68.78
CA PRO A 100 -33.30 6.88 -69.38
C PRO A 100 -34.83 7.03 -69.31
N ALA A 101 -35.31 8.27 -69.18
CA ALA A 101 -36.73 8.61 -68.96
C ALA A 101 -37.35 9.35 -70.17
N PHE A 102 -37.39 8.69 -71.34
CA PHE A 102 -37.69 9.33 -72.62
C PHE A 102 -39.16 9.77 -72.83
N THR A 103 -40.16 9.12 -72.20
CA THR A 103 -41.60 9.25 -72.52
C THR A 103 -42.46 9.62 -71.31
N PHE A 104 -43.63 10.26 -71.47
CA PHE A 104 -44.57 10.53 -70.35
C PHE A 104 -45.56 9.38 -70.10
N ASP A 105 -45.05 8.13 -70.06
CA ASP A 105 -45.86 6.93 -69.88
C ASP A 105 -45.24 5.94 -68.87
N GLU A 106 -45.79 4.73 -68.79
CA GLU A 106 -45.38 3.66 -67.87
C GLU A 106 -43.88 3.33 -67.99
N PHE A 107 -43.23 3.55 -69.15
CA PHE A 107 -41.79 3.34 -69.28
C PHE A 107 -40.96 4.34 -68.48
N ARG A 108 -41.39 5.61 -68.37
CA ARG A 108 -40.71 6.57 -67.48
C ARG A 108 -40.93 6.21 -66.03
N THR A 109 -42.15 5.86 -65.63
CA THR A 109 -42.41 5.43 -64.25
C THR A 109 -41.53 4.23 -63.89
N LEU A 110 -41.37 3.26 -64.81
CA LEU A 110 -40.46 2.13 -64.61
C LEU A 110 -39.00 2.57 -64.46
N SER A 111 -38.50 3.46 -65.34
CA SER A 111 -37.14 4.00 -65.23
C SER A 111 -36.90 4.75 -63.92
N GLU A 112 -37.85 5.59 -63.50
CA GLU A 112 -37.77 6.35 -62.25
C GLU A 112 -37.76 5.44 -61.02
N GLN A 113 -38.66 4.44 -60.96
CA GLN A 113 -38.70 3.48 -59.85
C GLN A 113 -37.44 2.60 -59.80
N TYR A 114 -36.92 2.17 -60.94
CA TYR A 114 -35.65 1.45 -61.00
C TYR A 114 -34.48 2.33 -60.52
N ASN A 115 -34.42 3.59 -60.96
CA ASN A 115 -33.37 4.51 -60.54
C ASN A 115 -33.40 4.77 -59.03
N LEU A 116 -34.60 4.92 -58.45
CA LEU A 116 -34.80 5.05 -57.01
C LEU A 116 -34.34 3.79 -56.25
N PHE A 117 -34.67 2.60 -56.76
CA PHE A 117 -34.20 1.34 -56.20
C PHE A 117 -32.67 1.23 -56.21
N VAL A 118 -32.02 1.58 -57.34
CA VAL A 118 -30.56 1.58 -57.46
C VAL A 118 -29.91 2.60 -56.51
N GLU A 119 -30.53 3.76 -56.31
CA GLU A 119 -30.06 4.76 -55.36
C GLU A 119 -30.12 4.26 -53.91
N GLN A 120 -31.23 3.63 -53.52
CA GLN A 120 -31.38 3.01 -52.19
C GLN A 120 -30.39 1.86 -51.99
N LEU A 121 -30.18 1.01 -53.01
CA LEU A 121 -29.20 -0.07 -52.97
C LEU A 121 -27.77 0.46 -52.83
N SER A 122 -27.40 1.50 -53.58
CA SER A 122 -26.10 2.16 -53.47
C SER A 122 -25.89 2.78 -52.08
N ALA A 123 -26.91 3.46 -51.52
CA ALA A 123 -26.83 4.02 -50.17
C ALA A 123 -26.63 2.92 -49.11
N MET A 124 -27.35 1.80 -49.23
CA MET A 124 -27.20 0.65 -48.34
C MET A 124 -25.79 0.03 -48.43
N LEU A 125 -25.28 -0.21 -49.65
CA LEU A 125 -23.94 -0.77 -49.86
C LEU A 125 -22.83 0.15 -49.34
N ARG A 126 -22.96 1.47 -49.53
CA ARG A 126 -22.06 2.47 -48.93
C ARG A 126 -22.10 2.41 -47.40
N GLY A 127 -23.30 2.29 -46.80
CA GLY A 127 -23.47 2.09 -45.36
C GLY A 127 -22.77 0.83 -44.86
N ILE A 128 -22.91 -0.30 -45.55
CA ILE A 128 -22.24 -1.56 -45.19
C ILE A 128 -20.71 -1.42 -45.33
N HIS A 129 -20.20 -0.77 -46.39
CA HIS A 129 -18.77 -0.54 -46.56
C HIS A 129 -18.19 0.34 -45.43
N GLN A 130 -18.88 1.42 -45.07
CA GLN A 130 -18.47 2.28 -43.96
C GLN A 130 -18.48 1.53 -42.63
N GLN A 131 -19.51 0.72 -42.37
CA GLN A 131 -19.57 -0.12 -41.18
C GLN A 131 -18.45 -1.16 -41.15
N ALA A 132 -18.13 -1.80 -42.28
CA ALA A 132 -17.03 -2.74 -42.38
C ALA A 132 -15.67 -2.08 -42.09
N SER A 133 -15.47 -0.82 -42.53
CA SER A 133 -14.29 -0.02 -42.23
C SER A 133 -14.18 0.35 -40.75
N SER A 134 -15.28 0.81 -40.15
CA SER A 134 -15.33 1.09 -38.72
C SER A 134 -15.04 -0.18 -37.90
N ASN A 135 -15.66 -1.32 -38.25
CA ASN A 135 -15.42 -2.59 -37.57
C ASN A 135 -13.96 -3.04 -37.72
N PHE A 136 -13.33 -2.85 -38.87
CA PHE A 136 -11.90 -3.16 -39.06
C PHE A 136 -11.02 -2.34 -38.11
N ALA A 137 -11.27 -1.04 -37.98
CA ALA A 137 -10.52 -0.18 -37.06
C ALA A 137 -10.73 -0.58 -35.58
N VAL A 138 -11.97 -0.88 -35.18
CA VAL A 138 -12.27 -1.38 -33.82
C VAL A 138 -11.55 -2.70 -33.55
N ASN A 139 -11.56 -3.64 -34.49
CA ASN A 139 -10.87 -4.91 -34.31
C ASN A 139 -9.35 -4.74 -34.19
N GLN A 140 -8.73 -3.77 -34.89
CA GLN A 140 -7.31 -3.46 -34.68
C GLN A 140 -7.04 -2.95 -33.26
N GLN A 141 -7.89 -2.05 -32.74
CA GLN A 141 -7.76 -1.57 -31.37
C GLN A 141 -7.91 -2.70 -30.34
N VAL A 142 -8.82 -3.65 -30.59
CA VAL A 142 -8.96 -4.85 -29.75
C VAL A 142 -7.68 -5.70 -29.78
N ALA A 143 -7.07 -5.91 -30.94
CA ALA A 143 -5.80 -6.65 -31.04
C ALA A 143 -4.66 -5.97 -30.27
N GLU A 144 -4.53 -4.65 -30.36
CA GLU A 144 -3.56 -3.88 -29.59
C GLU A 144 -3.82 -3.97 -28.08
N ALA A 145 -5.09 -3.88 -27.66
CA ALA A 145 -5.48 -4.04 -26.27
C ALA A 145 -5.13 -5.44 -25.73
N VAL A 146 -5.35 -6.50 -26.52
CA VAL A 146 -4.91 -7.86 -26.19
C VAL A 146 -3.39 -7.90 -26.02
N HIS A 147 -2.61 -7.33 -26.92
CA HIS A 147 -1.15 -7.32 -26.75
C HIS A 147 -0.72 -6.59 -25.46
N SER A 148 -1.32 -5.43 -25.17
CA SER A 148 -1.03 -4.65 -23.97
C SER A 148 -1.37 -5.41 -22.68
N THR A 149 -2.56 -6.01 -22.60
CA THR A 149 -2.96 -6.81 -21.45
C THR A 149 -2.04 -8.02 -21.25
N ARG A 150 -1.48 -8.60 -22.32
CA ARG A 150 -0.60 -9.77 -22.23
C ARG A 150 0.72 -9.39 -21.54
N HIS A 151 1.22 -8.21 -21.86
CA HIS A 151 2.39 -7.64 -21.20
C HIS A 151 2.11 -7.29 -19.73
N GLN A 152 0.90 -6.81 -19.41
CA GLN A 152 0.49 -6.56 -18.02
C GLN A 152 0.42 -7.86 -17.21
N LEU A 153 -0.12 -8.94 -17.78
CA LEU A 153 -0.15 -10.25 -17.14
C LEU A 153 1.25 -10.78 -16.85
N GLN A 154 2.19 -10.65 -17.80
CA GLN A 154 3.59 -11.04 -17.59
C GLN A 154 4.22 -10.26 -16.42
N GLY A 155 3.94 -8.95 -16.32
CA GLY A 155 4.38 -8.14 -15.18
C GLY A 155 3.74 -8.60 -13.86
N ALA A 156 2.46 -8.98 -13.88
CA ALA A 156 1.77 -9.51 -12.71
C ALA A 156 2.37 -10.85 -12.24
N GLU A 157 2.76 -11.75 -13.15
CA GLU A 157 3.45 -13.00 -12.81
C GLU A 157 4.80 -12.75 -12.14
N GLN A 158 5.62 -11.85 -12.71
CA GLN A 158 6.92 -11.48 -12.14
C GLN A 158 6.77 -10.87 -10.75
N ASN A 159 5.83 -9.95 -10.58
CA ASN A 159 5.53 -9.35 -9.27
C ASN A 159 5.06 -10.42 -8.27
N SER A 160 4.19 -11.33 -8.70
CA SER A 160 3.71 -12.44 -7.87
C SER A 160 4.86 -13.34 -7.39
N GLN A 161 5.80 -13.69 -8.29
CA GLN A 161 7.00 -14.45 -7.94
C GLN A 161 7.89 -13.70 -6.95
N GLN A 162 8.09 -12.40 -7.14
CA GLN A 162 8.89 -11.58 -6.23
C GLN A 162 8.24 -11.49 -4.83
N ILE A 163 6.92 -11.29 -4.75
CA ILE A 163 6.19 -11.24 -3.47
C ILE A 163 6.26 -12.59 -2.77
N ARG A 164 6.20 -13.72 -3.50
CA ARG A 164 6.40 -15.07 -2.93
C ARG A 164 7.78 -15.19 -2.28
N GLN A 165 8.83 -14.86 -3.02
CA GLN A 165 10.21 -14.90 -2.50
C GLN A 165 10.41 -14.02 -1.28
N GLN A 166 9.84 -12.80 -1.29
CA GLN A 166 9.90 -11.90 -0.14
C GLN A 166 9.13 -12.47 1.07
N SER A 167 7.97 -13.10 0.84
CA SER A 167 7.20 -13.76 1.90
C SER A 167 7.97 -14.91 2.53
N ASP A 168 8.63 -15.76 1.72
CA ASP A 168 9.46 -16.86 2.22
C ASP A 168 10.65 -16.34 3.04
N GLN A 169 11.31 -15.27 2.58
CA GLN A 169 12.38 -14.61 3.34
C GLN A 169 11.86 -14.00 4.64
N SER A 170 10.66 -13.41 4.64
CA SER A 170 10.03 -12.89 5.84
C SER A 170 9.76 -14.01 6.85
N LEU A 171 9.27 -15.18 6.42
CA LEU A 171 9.07 -16.33 7.30
C LEU A 171 10.39 -16.81 7.94
N GLN A 172 11.48 -16.86 7.17
CA GLN A 172 12.79 -17.22 7.72
C GLN A 172 13.26 -16.22 8.78
N ARG A 173 13.14 -14.91 8.50
CA ARG A 173 13.50 -13.85 9.47
C ARG A 173 12.61 -13.89 10.71
N LEU A 174 11.33 -14.23 10.56
CA LEU A 174 10.45 -14.42 11.70
C LEU A 174 10.92 -15.56 12.61
N ALA A 175 11.38 -16.67 12.03
CA ALA A 175 11.94 -17.77 12.82
C ALA A 175 13.21 -17.34 13.59
N GLU A 176 14.09 -16.55 12.95
CA GLU A 176 15.26 -15.96 13.61
C GLU A 176 14.87 -15.02 14.76
N ILE A 177 13.82 -14.21 14.58
CA ILE A 177 13.28 -13.35 15.64
C ILE A 177 12.78 -14.19 16.81
N VAL A 178 12.04 -15.28 16.58
CA VAL A 178 11.58 -16.18 17.66
C VAL A 178 12.76 -16.74 18.43
N GLN A 179 13.77 -17.28 17.74
CA GLN A 179 14.96 -17.83 18.38
C GLN A 179 15.72 -16.77 19.20
N SER A 180 15.89 -15.57 18.66
CA SER A 180 16.53 -14.47 19.38
C SER A 180 15.71 -14.04 20.60
N ASN A 181 14.38 -14.00 20.47
CA ASN A 181 13.46 -13.68 21.56
C ASN A 181 13.61 -14.68 22.72
N ASP A 182 13.66 -15.98 22.43
CA ASP A 182 13.86 -17.03 23.43
C ASP A 182 15.20 -16.87 24.17
N GLN A 183 16.27 -16.53 23.45
CA GLN A 183 17.58 -16.24 24.06
C GLN A 183 17.52 -15.02 24.99
N VAL A 184 16.86 -13.95 24.58
CA VAL A 184 16.70 -12.75 25.41
C VAL A 184 15.87 -13.06 26.66
N ILE A 185 14.81 -13.87 26.55
CA ILE A 185 14.00 -14.32 27.70
C ILE A 185 14.87 -15.11 28.69
N GLN A 186 15.70 -16.04 28.21
CA GLN A 186 16.62 -16.80 29.06
C GLN A 186 17.62 -15.90 29.78
N VAL A 187 18.25 -14.97 29.06
CA VAL A 187 19.18 -14.00 29.65
C VAL A 187 18.47 -13.12 30.69
N ALA A 188 17.29 -12.59 30.37
CA ALA A 188 16.49 -11.79 31.30
C ALA A 188 16.15 -12.58 32.58
N SER A 189 15.74 -13.84 32.44
CA SER A 189 15.46 -14.72 33.59
C SER A 189 16.70 -14.96 34.46
N SER A 190 17.85 -15.21 33.85
CA SER A 190 19.12 -15.36 34.57
C SER A 190 19.50 -14.07 35.31
N THR A 191 19.35 -12.91 34.66
CA THR A 191 19.64 -11.61 35.28
C THR A 191 18.70 -11.31 36.45
N VAL A 192 17.41 -11.65 36.37
CA VAL A 192 16.48 -11.55 37.50
C VAL A 192 16.93 -12.42 38.68
N HIS A 193 17.34 -13.67 38.40
CA HIS A 193 17.85 -14.57 39.44
C HIS A 193 19.10 -14.01 40.13
N ASN A 194 20.04 -13.46 39.35
CA ASN A 194 21.25 -12.84 39.86
C ASN A 194 20.94 -11.58 40.69
N ALA A 195 20.00 -10.74 40.23
CA ALA A 195 19.56 -9.56 40.96
C ALA A 195 18.94 -9.91 42.32
N ARG A 196 18.10 -10.95 42.38
CA ARG A 196 17.53 -11.46 43.65
C ARG A 196 18.58 -12.00 44.61
N THR A 197 19.57 -12.72 44.07
CA THR A 197 20.69 -13.23 44.86
C THR A 197 21.51 -12.08 45.44
N ALA A 198 21.82 -11.07 44.63
CA ALA A 198 22.52 -9.86 45.08
C ALA A 198 21.72 -9.09 46.14
N SER A 199 20.42 -8.92 45.95
CA SER A 199 19.53 -8.29 46.94
C SER A 199 19.55 -9.04 48.28
N THR A 200 19.49 -10.38 48.27
CA THR A 200 19.60 -11.19 49.50
C THR A 200 20.96 -11.01 50.19
N GLN A 201 22.05 -10.90 49.42
CA GLN A 201 23.39 -10.64 49.97
C GLN A 201 23.48 -9.24 50.59
N LEU A 202 22.85 -8.23 49.98
CA LEU A 202 22.79 -6.87 50.53
C LEU A 202 21.98 -6.81 51.83
N ASP A 203 20.91 -7.58 51.95
CA ASP A 203 20.15 -7.69 53.21
C ASP A 203 21.00 -8.31 54.33
N GLN A 204 21.80 -9.33 54.00
CA GLN A 204 22.75 -9.92 54.95
C GLN A 204 23.83 -8.92 55.37
N LEU A 205 24.38 -8.15 54.43
CA LEU A 205 25.35 -7.09 54.71
C LEU A 205 24.76 -5.99 55.59
N THR A 206 23.50 -5.61 55.34
CA THR A 206 22.77 -4.64 56.18
C THR A 206 22.66 -5.14 57.62
N SER A 207 22.31 -6.42 57.81
CA SER A 207 22.27 -7.03 59.14
C SER A 207 23.64 -7.06 59.83
N GLN A 208 24.71 -7.34 59.08
CA GLN A 208 26.08 -7.33 59.61
C GLN A 208 26.53 -5.92 60.02
N LEU A 209 26.25 -4.91 59.21
CA LEU A 209 26.56 -3.51 59.55
C LEU A 209 25.81 -3.06 60.81
N HIS A 210 24.55 -3.46 60.97
CA HIS A 210 23.80 -3.10 62.16
C HIS A 210 24.42 -3.71 63.44
N LYS A 211 24.99 -4.92 63.35
CA LYS A 211 25.77 -5.51 64.44
C LYS A 211 27.06 -4.73 64.71
N ILE A 212 27.74 -4.25 63.68
CA ILE A 212 28.95 -3.42 63.81
C ILE A 212 28.62 -2.10 64.50
N GLU A 213 27.53 -1.43 64.12
CA GLU A 213 27.07 -0.20 64.78
C GLU A 213 26.80 -0.43 66.27
N GLN A 214 26.14 -1.54 66.63
CA GLN A 214 25.91 -1.91 68.03
C GLN A 214 27.22 -2.18 68.80
N LEU A 215 28.18 -2.86 68.17
CA LEU A 215 29.49 -3.12 68.76
C LEU A 215 30.27 -1.82 68.99
N LEU A 216 30.25 -0.89 68.03
CA LEU A 216 30.89 0.42 68.15
C LEU A 216 30.22 1.28 69.23
N ALA A 217 28.90 1.26 69.33
CA ALA A 217 28.18 1.97 70.40
C ALA A 217 28.55 1.44 71.79
N ASN A 218 28.63 0.11 71.96
CA ASN A 218 29.06 -0.52 73.20
C ASN A 218 30.54 -0.23 73.51
N PHE A 219 31.39 -0.20 72.49
CA PHE A 219 32.80 0.15 72.61
C PHE A 219 32.97 1.59 73.08
N GLY A 220 32.25 2.56 72.49
CA GLY A 220 32.25 3.95 72.93
C GLY A 220 31.80 4.11 74.40
N GLY A 221 30.81 3.33 74.84
CA GLY A 221 30.40 3.26 76.24
C GLY A 221 31.52 2.74 77.16
N THR A 222 32.25 1.72 76.73
CA THR A 222 33.38 1.14 77.47
C THR A 222 34.55 2.14 77.59
N VAL A 223 34.89 2.83 76.50
CA VAL A 223 35.92 3.88 76.46
C VAL A 223 35.54 5.04 77.40
N THR A 224 34.27 5.45 77.41
CA THR A 224 33.76 6.48 78.34
C THR A 224 33.88 6.02 79.81
N GLY A 225 33.59 4.74 80.08
CA GLY A 225 33.80 4.15 81.40
C GLY A 225 35.27 4.14 81.83
N LEU A 226 36.18 3.84 80.91
CA LEU A 226 37.62 3.86 81.13
C LEU A 226 38.11 5.27 81.49
N GLN A 227 37.62 6.30 80.79
CA GLN A 227 37.92 7.71 81.08
C GLN A 227 37.51 8.09 82.51
N LYS A 228 36.29 7.70 82.91
CA LYS A 228 35.78 7.95 84.26
C LYS A 228 36.61 7.25 85.34
N ASN A 229 37.04 6.02 85.08
CA ASN A 229 37.90 5.29 86.00
C ASN A 229 39.28 5.94 86.12
N ALA A 230 39.89 6.38 85.02
CA ALA A 230 41.16 7.10 85.03
C ALA A 230 41.07 8.39 85.86
N GLU A 231 39.97 9.15 85.74
CA GLU A 231 39.72 10.33 86.56
C GLU A 231 39.57 9.99 88.04
N ASN A 232 38.83 8.93 88.39
CA ASN A 232 38.74 8.47 89.77
C ASN A 232 40.12 8.09 90.35
N VAL A 233 40.98 7.43 89.57
CA VAL A 233 42.35 7.10 90.02
C VAL A 233 43.18 8.37 90.20
N ARG A 234 43.04 9.37 89.32
CA ARG A 234 43.70 10.67 89.45
C ARG A 234 43.34 11.37 90.76
N GLN A 235 42.07 11.36 91.14
CA GLN A 235 41.60 11.93 92.42
C GLN A 235 42.22 11.20 93.63
N ILE A 236 42.33 9.87 93.57
CA ILE A 236 42.98 9.07 94.62
C ILE A 236 44.48 9.42 94.70
N LEU A 237 45.17 9.57 93.57
CA LEU A 237 46.60 9.90 93.56
C LEU A 237 46.88 11.29 94.13
N LEU A 238 46.03 12.28 93.83
CA LEU A 238 46.12 13.61 94.44
C LEU A 238 45.99 13.52 95.98
N MET A 239 45.11 12.66 96.49
CA MET A 239 44.98 12.42 97.92
C MET A 239 46.25 11.77 98.50
N VAL A 240 46.84 10.80 97.79
CA VAL A 240 48.09 10.12 98.23
C VAL A 240 49.29 11.08 98.21
N GLU A 241 49.39 11.93 97.19
CA GLU A 241 50.42 12.98 97.10
C GLU A 241 50.29 13.96 98.27
N ASN A 242 49.07 14.41 98.59
CA ASN A 242 48.81 15.22 99.77
C ASN A 242 49.20 14.51 101.08
N PHE A 243 48.91 13.22 101.24
CA PHE A 243 49.33 12.45 102.42
C PHE A 243 50.83 12.30 102.52
N SER A 244 51.49 12.09 101.39
CA SER A 244 52.95 11.98 101.30
C SER A 244 53.64 13.31 101.62
N ASP A 245 53.13 14.44 101.11
CA ASP A 245 53.61 15.79 101.46
C ASP A 245 53.43 16.10 102.95
N GLN A 246 52.27 15.76 103.52
CA GLN A 246 52.03 15.90 104.96
C GLN A 246 53.00 15.01 105.77
N THR A 247 53.24 13.78 105.33
CA THR A 247 54.17 12.85 105.98
C THR A 247 55.61 13.34 105.90
N ASN A 248 56.02 13.91 104.75
CA ASN A 248 57.32 14.52 104.55
C ASN A 248 57.53 15.74 105.46
N LEU A 249 56.50 16.60 105.61
CA LEU A 249 56.52 17.73 106.55
C LEU A 249 56.57 17.29 108.01
N LEU A 250 55.80 16.26 108.39
CA LEU A 250 55.83 15.67 109.74
C LEU A 250 57.21 15.07 110.04
N ALA A 251 57.79 14.34 109.10
CA ALA A 251 59.12 13.76 109.21
C ALA A 251 60.22 14.83 109.31
N LEU A 252 60.10 15.92 108.55
CA LEU A 252 61.01 17.07 108.66
C LEU A 252 60.94 17.72 110.05
N ASN A 253 59.73 17.95 110.56
CA ASN A 253 59.54 18.49 111.92
C ASN A 253 60.12 17.55 112.99
N ALA A 254 59.94 16.24 112.83
CA ALA A 254 60.51 15.23 113.72
C ALA A 254 62.05 15.18 113.65
N ALA A 255 62.64 15.30 112.46
CA ALA A 255 64.09 15.36 112.27
C ALA A 255 64.70 16.62 112.91
N ILE A 256 64.03 17.78 112.77
CA ILE A 256 64.43 19.04 113.42
C ILE A 256 64.43 18.87 114.95
N GLU A 257 63.36 18.32 115.52
CA GLU A 257 63.26 18.15 116.98
C GLU A 257 64.21 17.08 117.52
N ALA A 258 64.47 16.02 116.74
CA ALA A 258 65.48 15.01 117.06
C ALA A 258 66.91 15.59 117.05
N ALA A 259 67.23 16.48 116.10
CA ALA A 259 68.50 17.21 116.10
C ALA A 259 68.62 18.17 117.29
N ARG A 260 67.50 18.76 117.73
CA ARG A 260 67.41 19.64 118.90
C ARG A 260 67.68 18.92 120.23
N ALA A 261 67.35 17.63 120.32
CA ALA A 261 67.59 16.78 121.48
C ALA A 261 69.03 16.23 121.60
N GLY A 262 69.92 16.53 120.64
CA GLY A 262 71.33 16.13 120.68
C GLY A 262 71.56 14.62 120.64
N GLU A 263 72.47 14.08 121.48
CA GLU A 263 72.82 12.65 121.51
C GLU A 263 71.63 11.74 121.87
N ALA A 264 70.66 12.21 122.66
CA ALA A 264 69.47 11.44 123.03
C ALA A 264 68.46 11.26 121.88
N GLY A 265 68.46 12.17 120.89
CA GLY A 265 67.56 12.14 119.73
C GLY A 265 68.08 11.36 118.53
N ARG A 266 69.31 10.84 118.60
CA ARG A 266 70.04 10.30 117.44
C ARG A 266 69.34 9.12 116.76
N GLY A 267 68.71 8.22 117.53
CA GLY A 267 67.90 7.13 116.99
C GLY A 267 66.60 7.59 116.32
N PHE A 268 65.95 8.63 116.86
CA PHE A 268 64.75 9.23 116.28
C PHE A 268 65.06 10.02 115.00
N ALA A 269 66.23 10.68 114.92
CA ALA A 269 66.67 11.39 113.72
C ALA A 269 66.81 10.44 112.52
N VAL A 270 67.39 9.24 112.73
CA VAL A 270 67.53 8.21 111.69
C VAL A 270 66.16 7.75 111.18
N VAL A 271 65.21 7.49 112.08
CA VAL A 271 63.85 7.08 111.69
C VAL A 271 63.13 8.22 110.96
N ALA A 272 63.27 9.45 111.41
CA ALA A 272 62.67 10.61 110.76
C ALA A 272 63.21 10.83 109.34
N ASP A 273 64.52 10.69 109.11
CA ASP A 273 65.12 10.75 107.77
C ASP A 273 64.70 9.57 106.87
N GLU A 274 64.51 8.37 107.43
CA GLU A 274 64.00 7.22 106.68
C GLU A 274 62.53 7.43 106.26
N VAL A 275 61.68 7.96 107.15
CA VAL A 275 60.29 8.33 106.84
C VAL A 275 60.24 9.45 105.80
N ARG A 276 61.12 10.46 105.90
CA ARG A 276 61.26 11.54 104.92
C ARG A 276 61.64 11.01 103.55
N THR A 277 62.60 10.09 103.50
CA THR A 277 63.04 9.42 102.27
C THR A 277 61.93 8.57 101.67
N LEU A 278 61.15 7.88 102.51
CA LEU A 278 60.02 7.07 102.08
C LEU A 278 58.90 7.94 101.48
N ALA A 279 58.56 9.07 102.11
CA ALA A 279 57.61 10.03 101.58
C ALA A 279 58.07 10.62 100.24
N ALA A 280 59.34 10.99 100.10
CA ALA A 280 59.90 11.44 98.82
C ALA A 280 59.79 10.37 97.72
N LYS A 281 60.01 9.09 98.05
CA LYS A 281 59.79 7.96 97.13
C LYS A 281 58.31 7.80 96.76
N VAL A 282 57.39 7.98 97.70
CA VAL A 282 55.93 7.94 97.42
C VAL A 282 55.54 9.06 96.46
N ASN A 283 55.99 10.30 96.67
CA ASN A 283 55.74 11.41 95.75
C ASN A 283 56.31 11.17 94.35
N SER A 284 57.52 10.61 94.27
CA SER A 284 58.11 10.27 92.97
C SER A 284 57.28 9.20 92.24
N ALA A 285 56.78 8.20 92.96
CA ALA A 285 55.92 7.16 92.39
C ALA A 285 54.54 7.71 91.97
N THR A 286 53.90 8.56 92.77
CA THR A 286 52.62 9.21 92.39
C THR A 286 52.79 10.10 91.17
N GLY A 287 53.89 10.83 91.05
CA GLY A 287 54.24 11.62 89.86
C GLY A 287 54.39 10.77 88.60
N GLN A 288 55.06 9.61 88.70
CA GLN A 288 55.16 8.65 87.59
C GLN A 288 53.80 8.09 87.17
N ILE A 289 52.94 7.71 88.13
CA ILE A 289 51.58 7.21 87.83
C ILE A 289 50.72 8.32 87.20
N SER A 290 50.84 9.56 87.65
CA SER A 290 50.17 10.72 87.03
C SER A 290 50.59 10.92 85.56
N GLY A 291 51.87 10.70 85.25
CA GLY A 291 52.38 10.65 83.88
C GLY A 291 51.67 9.58 83.03
N PHE A 292 51.60 8.34 83.53
CA PHE A 292 50.88 7.26 82.83
C PHE A 292 49.39 7.55 82.64
N LEU A 293 48.73 8.21 83.60
CA LEU A 293 47.33 8.64 83.44
C LEU A 293 47.14 9.72 82.37
N ASN A 294 48.10 10.62 82.18
CA ASN A 294 48.05 11.59 81.08
C ASN A 294 48.22 10.91 79.73
N GLU A 295 49.15 9.96 79.61
CA GLU A 295 49.29 9.15 78.38
C GLU A 295 48.01 8.34 78.10
N MET A 296 47.41 7.77 79.15
CA MET A 296 46.15 7.04 79.05
C MET A 296 44.99 7.94 78.61
N ASP A 297 44.91 9.19 79.08
CA ASP A 297 43.88 10.14 78.67
C ASP A 297 43.99 10.51 77.18
N VAL A 298 45.22 10.69 76.67
CA VAL A 298 45.48 10.88 75.23
C VAL A 298 44.99 9.67 74.44
N LEU A 299 45.38 8.46 74.84
CA LEU A 299 44.96 7.22 74.16
C LEU A 299 43.44 7.04 74.17
N VAL A 300 42.77 7.33 75.28
CA VAL A 300 41.30 7.26 75.40
C VAL A 300 40.62 8.25 74.47
N ARG A 301 41.13 9.49 74.39
CA ARG A 301 40.57 10.52 73.50
C ARG A 301 40.76 10.15 72.03
N ASP A 302 41.93 9.66 71.66
CA ASP A 302 42.22 9.26 70.28
C ASP A 302 41.35 8.04 69.90
N THR A 303 41.23 7.05 70.78
CA THR A 303 40.34 5.89 70.60
C THR A 303 38.87 6.31 70.43
N LYS A 304 38.42 7.32 71.19
CA LYS A 304 37.06 7.85 71.05
C LYS A 304 36.84 8.50 69.69
N ASN A 305 37.77 9.33 69.24
CA ASN A 305 37.69 9.98 67.92
C ASN A 305 37.67 8.95 66.78
N GLU A 306 38.52 7.92 66.86
CA GLU A 306 38.53 6.82 65.88
C GLU A 306 37.20 6.05 65.89
N SER A 307 36.63 5.78 67.07
CA SER A 307 35.32 5.14 67.20
C SER A 307 34.18 5.96 66.56
N GLU A 308 34.19 7.29 66.75
CA GLU A 308 33.19 8.17 66.14
C GLU A 308 33.32 8.19 64.61
N GLN A 309 34.55 8.20 64.08
CA GLN A 309 34.80 8.09 62.64
C GLN A 309 34.32 6.76 62.06
N LEU A 310 34.59 5.64 62.74
CA LEU A 310 34.11 4.32 62.33
C LEU A 310 32.58 4.26 62.30
N GLN A 311 31.91 4.89 63.26
CA GLN A 311 30.45 4.94 63.30
C GLN A 311 29.87 5.75 62.13
N GLN A 312 30.49 6.87 61.76
CA GLN A 312 30.10 7.64 60.57
C GLN A 312 30.30 6.83 59.29
N GLN A 313 31.42 6.11 59.15
CA GLN A 313 31.69 5.26 57.99
C GLN A 313 30.70 4.09 57.89
N ALA A 314 30.35 3.48 59.02
CA ALA A 314 29.33 2.42 59.06
C ALA A 314 27.97 2.93 58.59
N GLY A 315 27.54 4.12 59.04
CA GLY A 315 26.29 4.74 58.59
C GLY A 315 26.30 5.09 57.10
N ALA A 316 27.41 5.60 56.57
CA ALA A 316 27.56 5.87 55.14
C ALA A 316 27.49 4.57 54.30
N ALA A 317 28.14 3.50 54.76
CA ALA A 317 28.08 2.20 54.11
C ALA A 317 26.66 1.63 54.09
N GLN A 318 25.90 1.81 55.18
CA GLN A 318 24.50 1.39 55.26
C GLN A 318 23.63 2.12 54.22
N GLN A 319 23.77 3.44 54.09
CA GLN A 319 23.04 4.22 53.08
C GLN A 319 23.37 3.75 51.66
N GLN A 320 24.64 3.50 51.36
CA GLN A 320 25.06 3.01 50.05
C GLN A 320 24.46 1.63 49.72
N ILE A 321 24.40 0.73 50.69
CA ILE A 321 23.79 -0.60 50.54
C ILE A 321 22.28 -0.47 50.30
N GLN A 322 21.59 0.41 51.04
CA GLN A 322 20.16 0.65 50.84
C GLN A 322 19.87 1.19 49.44
N GLN A 323 20.66 2.14 48.96
CA GLN A 323 20.54 2.65 47.59
C GLN A 323 20.74 1.54 46.56
N THR A 324 21.79 0.75 46.71
CA THR A 324 22.11 -0.36 45.80
C THR A 324 20.99 -1.41 45.79
N SER A 325 20.38 -1.70 46.94
CA SER A 325 19.22 -2.60 47.04
C SER A 325 18.01 -2.05 46.27
N GLY A 326 17.76 -0.73 46.38
CA GLY A 326 16.75 -0.03 45.59
C GLY A 326 16.99 -0.16 44.08
N ASP A 327 18.24 0.00 43.63
CA ASP A 327 18.61 -0.12 42.22
C ASP A 327 18.35 -1.54 41.69
N PHE A 328 18.65 -2.59 42.47
CA PHE A 328 18.33 -3.97 42.11
C PHE A 328 16.83 -4.25 42.03
N SER A 329 16.03 -3.66 42.94
CA SER A 329 14.56 -3.77 42.88
C SER A 329 14.00 -3.13 41.61
N GLN A 330 14.52 -1.95 41.23
CA GLN A 330 14.15 -1.31 39.98
C GLN A 330 14.56 -2.15 38.76
N LEU A 331 15.76 -2.75 38.78
CA LEU A 331 16.22 -3.66 37.72
C LEU A 331 15.29 -4.87 37.56
N GLU A 332 14.84 -5.48 38.65
CA GLU A 332 13.87 -6.59 38.61
C GLU A 332 12.56 -6.17 37.92
N GLN A 333 12.02 -5.00 38.27
CA GLN A 333 10.81 -4.47 37.65
C GLN A 333 10.99 -4.18 36.15
N GLN A 334 12.13 -3.61 35.76
CA GLN A 334 12.46 -3.35 34.36
C GLN A 334 12.57 -4.64 33.55
N LEU A 335 13.21 -5.68 34.10
CA LEU A 335 13.32 -6.99 33.44
C LEU A 335 11.98 -7.69 33.31
N LYS A 336 11.10 -7.57 34.31
CA LYS A 336 9.73 -8.10 34.24
C LYS A 336 8.92 -7.42 33.13
N ASN A 337 9.02 -6.09 33.01
CA ASN A 337 8.39 -5.35 31.92
C ASN A 337 8.96 -5.76 30.55
N ALA A 338 10.29 -5.96 30.47
CA ALA A 338 10.93 -6.44 29.24
C ALA A 338 10.38 -7.82 28.85
N GLN A 339 10.27 -8.77 29.79
CA GLN A 339 9.67 -10.09 29.52
C GLN A 339 8.22 -10.00 28.99
N GLN A 340 7.41 -9.07 29.49
CA GLN A 340 6.06 -8.83 28.95
C GLN A 340 6.10 -8.33 27.50
N GLN A 341 7.03 -7.41 27.18
CA GLN A 341 7.21 -6.93 25.81
C GLN A 341 7.69 -8.04 24.87
N LEU A 342 8.57 -8.92 25.32
CA LEU A 342 9.04 -10.09 24.54
C LEU A 342 7.88 -11.06 24.24
N ASN A 343 6.93 -11.24 25.16
CA ASN A 343 5.71 -12.01 24.89
C ASN A 343 4.82 -11.34 23.83
N HIS A 344 4.70 -10.02 23.84
CA HIS A 344 3.96 -9.29 22.80
C HIS A 344 4.64 -9.43 21.43
N ILE A 345 5.97 -9.39 21.38
CA ILE A 345 6.74 -9.64 20.14
C ILE A 345 6.39 -11.03 19.60
N GLN A 346 6.33 -12.06 20.45
CA GLN A 346 5.97 -13.41 20.02
C GLN A 346 4.56 -13.48 19.40
N GLN A 347 3.58 -12.77 19.97
CA GLN A 347 2.23 -12.67 19.40
C GLN A 347 2.24 -11.96 18.03
N HIS A 348 2.98 -10.86 17.89
CA HIS A 348 3.11 -10.17 16.62
C HIS A 348 3.81 -11.01 15.55
N VAL A 349 4.81 -11.80 15.93
CA VAL A 349 5.47 -12.75 15.02
C VAL A 349 4.49 -13.81 14.53
N GLN A 350 3.64 -14.38 15.40
CA GLN A 350 2.60 -15.32 15.00
C GLN A 350 1.60 -14.70 14.02
N GLN A 351 1.17 -13.46 14.28
CA GLN A 351 0.27 -12.73 13.38
C GLN A 351 0.91 -12.48 12.00
N LEU A 352 2.20 -12.11 11.98
CA LEU A 352 2.92 -11.86 10.73
C LEU A 352 3.14 -13.16 9.95
N ALA A 353 3.41 -14.28 10.63
CA ALA A 353 3.49 -15.60 10.00
C ALA A 353 2.17 -15.98 9.33
N HIS A 354 1.04 -15.78 10.02
CA HIS A 354 -0.28 -16.01 9.43
C HIS A 354 -0.56 -15.10 8.22
N SER A 355 -0.20 -13.81 8.30
CA SER A 355 -0.33 -12.90 7.16
C SER A 355 0.53 -13.33 5.97
N SER A 356 1.71 -13.90 6.21
CA SER A 356 2.56 -14.44 5.14
C SER A 356 1.94 -15.68 4.47
N GLU A 357 1.29 -16.55 5.24
CA GLU A 357 0.52 -17.68 4.72
C GLU A 357 -0.67 -17.20 3.87
N GLN A 358 -1.41 -16.19 4.33
CA GLN A 358 -2.49 -15.56 3.55
C GLN A 358 -1.98 -14.95 2.24
N ASN A 359 -0.82 -14.30 2.25
CA ASN A 359 -0.20 -13.81 1.02
C ASN A 359 0.09 -14.96 0.04
N HIS A 360 0.54 -16.11 0.52
CA HIS A 360 0.77 -17.28 -0.33
C HIS A 360 -0.52 -17.78 -0.98
N HIS A 361 -1.63 -17.78 -0.24
CA HIS A 361 -2.96 -18.09 -0.79
C HIS A 361 -3.37 -17.09 -1.87
N HIS A 362 -3.28 -15.78 -1.61
CA HIS A 362 -3.61 -14.76 -2.61
C HIS A 362 -2.73 -14.82 -3.85
N LEU A 363 -1.45 -15.16 -3.71
CA LEU A 363 -0.55 -15.33 -4.85
C LEU A 363 -0.91 -16.54 -5.71
N THR A 364 -1.46 -17.59 -5.09
CA THR A 364 -2.02 -18.74 -5.80
C THR A 364 -3.29 -18.36 -6.57
N GLU A 365 -4.18 -17.56 -5.97
CA GLU A 365 -5.38 -17.03 -6.64
C GLU A 365 -5.02 -16.13 -7.83
N ILE A 366 -3.99 -15.27 -7.68
CA ILE A 366 -3.47 -14.43 -8.77
C ILE A 366 -2.91 -15.28 -9.91
N GLU A 367 -2.18 -16.36 -9.60
CA GLU A 367 -1.66 -17.28 -10.61
C GLU A 367 -2.78 -17.97 -11.39
N GLN A 368 -3.81 -18.46 -10.70
CA GLN A 368 -4.99 -19.05 -11.34
C GLN A 368 -5.73 -18.02 -12.21
N GLY A 369 -5.93 -16.80 -11.70
CA GLY A 369 -6.57 -15.70 -12.44
C GLY A 369 -5.77 -15.29 -13.67
N THR A 370 -4.44 -15.23 -13.56
CA THR A 370 -3.54 -14.92 -14.67
C THR A 370 -3.58 -16.00 -15.75
N ASN A 371 -3.57 -17.28 -15.35
CA ASN A 371 -3.72 -18.40 -16.29
C ASN A 371 -5.06 -18.36 -17.03
N LEU A 372 -6.16 -18.08 -16.33
CA LEU A 372 -7.47 -17.91 -16.96
C LEU A 372 -7.48 -16.73 -17.93
N ALA A 373 -6.87 -15.61 -17.56
CA ALA A 373 -6.76 -14.44 -18.42
C ALA A 373 -5.98 -14.79 -19.69
N TYR A 374 -4.85 -15.51 -19.62
CA TYR A 374 -4.12 -15.97 -20.80
C TYR A 374 -4.99 -16.81 -21.75
N GLN A 375 -5.80 -17.72 -21.22
CA GLN A 375 -6.73 -18.52 -22.02
C GLN A 375 -7.78 -17.65 -22.73
N GLN A 376 -8.37 -16.69 -22.01
CA GLN A 376 -9.34 -15.76 -22.59
C GLN A 376 -8.70 -14.89 -23.68
N MET A 377 -7.48 -14.43 -23.46
CA MET A 377 -6.75 -13.61 -24.44
C MET A 377 -6.44 -14.36 -25.71
N ALA A 378 -6.05 -15.64 -25.61
CA ALA A 378 -5.85 -16.49 -26.78
C ALA A 378 -7.16 -16.65 -27.58
N ALA A 379 -8.30 -16.81 -26.90
CA ALA A 379 -9.60 -16.90 -27.55
C ALA A 379 -10.01 -15.58 -28.23
N ILE A 380 -9.78 -14.43 -27.58
CA ILE A 380 -10.06 -13.10 -28.15
C ILE A 380 -9.16 -12.83 -29.36
N ASP A 381 -7.88 -13.18 -29.27
CA ASP A 381 -6.92 -13.01 -30.37
C ASP A 381 -7.37 -13.77 -31.62
N GLN A 382 -7.71 -15.06 -31.46
CA GLN A 382 -8.25 -15.88 -32.54
C GLN A 382 -9.55 -15.31 -33.13
N ALA A 383 -10.48 -14.85 -32.28
CA ALA A 383 -11.72 -14.21 -32.75
C ALA A 383 -11.45 -12.90 -33.50
N THR A 384 -10.47 -12.12 -33.04
CA THR A 384 -10.09 -10.84 -33.64
C THR A 384 -9.44 -11.05 -35.01
N GLU A 385 -8.57 -12.06 -35.16
CA GLU A 385 -8.02 -12.44 -36.46
C GLU A 385 -9.11 -12.85 -37.46
N GLN A 386 -10.07 -13.66 -37.02
CA GLN A 386 -11.22 -14.06 -37.84
C GLN A 386 -12.03 -12.84 -38.27
N LEU A 387 -12.35 -11.94 -37.35
CA LEU A 387 -13.11 -10.72 -37.64
C LEU A 387 -12.35 -9.77 -38.57
N LEU A 388 -11.04 -9.56 -38.37
CA LEU A 388 -10.20 -8.75 -39.27
C LEU A 388 -10.17 -9.31 -40.69
N SER A 389 -10.03 -10.63 -40.83
CA SER A 389 -10.07 -11.28 -42.14
C SER A 389 -11.45 -11.16 -42.81
N GLY A 390 -12.52 -11.27 -42.02
CA GLY A 390 -13.90 -11.13 -42.47
C GLY A 390 -14.23 -9.71 -42.92
N THR A 391 -13.90 -8.70 -42.12
CA THR A 391 -14.15 -7.29 -42.47
C THR A 391 -13.31 -6.86 -43.68
N LYS A 392 -12.06 -7.32 -43.78
CA LYS A 392 -11.22 -7.07 -44.97
C LYS A 392 -11.82 -7.67 -46.24
N ARG A 393 -12.37 -8.90 -46.15
CA ARG A 393 -13.06 -9.53 -47.29
C ARG A 393 -14.31 -8.74 -47.69
N THR A 394 -15.12 -8.32 -46.71
CA THR A 394 -16.30 -7.48 -46.96
C THR A 394 -15.93 -6.15 -47.61
N GLN A 395 -14.86 -5.49 -47.13
CA GLN A 395 -14.35 -4.27 -47.76
C GLN A 395 -13.95 -4.50 -49.22
N GLN A 396 -13.19 -5.57 -49.50
CA GLN A 396 -12.76 -5.91 -50.86
C GLN A 396 -13.94 -6.20 -51.80
N GLN A 397 -14.98 -6.90 -51.31
CA GLN A 397 -16.18 -7.19 -52.08
C GLN A 397 -17.03 -5.94 -52.35
N LEU A 398 -17.02 -4.96 -51.43
CA LEU A 398 -17.80 -3.73 -51.55
C LEU A 398 -17.06 -2.57 -52.21
N GLN A 399 -15.73 -2.68 -52.36
CA GLN A 399 -14.88 -1.65 -52.97
C GLN A 399 -15.35 -1.16 -54.36
N PRO A 400 -15.83 -2.05 -55.28
CA PRO A 400 -16.38 -1.60 -56.56
C PRO A 400 -17.62 -0.71 -56.41
N PHE A 401 -18.41 -0.93 -55.36
CA PHE A 401 -19.67 -0.21 -55.09
C PHE A 401 -19.47 1.06 -54.26
N SER A 402 -18.31 1.23 -53.59
CA SER A 402 -18.01 2.41 -52.77
C SER A 402 -17.37 3.56 -53.54
N ALA A 403 -16.75 3.27 -54.70
CA ALA A 403 -16.28 4.28 -55.66
C ALA A 403 -17.42 4.79 -56.58
N ALA A 404 -18.65 4.33 -56.31
CA ALA A 404 -19.88 4.75 -56.96
C ALA A 404 -20.63 5.80 -56.15
#